data_AF-A0A1I6UKX9-F1
#
_entry.id   AF-A0A1I6UKX9-F1
#
_cell.length_a   1.000
_cell.length_b   1.000
_cell.length_c   1.000
_cell.angle_alpha   90.00
_cell.angle_beta   90.00
_cell.angle_gamma   90.00
#
_symmetry.space_group_name_H-M   'P 1'
#
loop_
_entity.id
_entity.type
_entity.pdbx_description
1 polymer ?
#
loop_
_entity_poly.entity_id
_entity_poly.type
_entity_poly.pdbx_seq_one_letter_code
_entity_poly.pdbx_strand_id
1 'polypeptide(L)'
;MRSQTEARTEVSFERLSRLRDTGFHRLRPGIDNLSTRVLRLAGSAAEGCGNVRMLRDARTLGLSVEWRYRYGFPGETDRAYSRVLAQFPALHHLPPMSGAERSGDGISAETETALLAGVATWRREHPAGTLEVFADGDALVVLDDRPRFGRHEYVFAGPGAELLRYLEAPCPLAVLSARFGPQVHARLSDLRECGLVFTDAGNWVHVLPSTT
;
A
#
# COMPACT_ATOMS: atom_id res chain seq x y z
N MET A 1 4.61 -14.60 26.21
CA MET A 1 4.95 -15.36 24.98
C MET A 1 4.49 -14.51 23.79
N ARG A 2 5.37 -14.05 22.91
CA ARG A 2 4.98 -13.27 21.71
C ARG A 2 4.72 -14.26 20.58
N SER A 3 3.46 -14.50 20.23
CA SER A 3 3.06 -15.42 19.16
C SER A 3 3.20 -14.75 17.77
N GLN A 4 3.60 -15.54 16.78
CA GLN A 4 3.74 -15.14 15.38
C GLN A 4 2.86 -16.03 14.51
N THR A 5 2.28 -15.47 13.45
CA THR A 5 1.53 -16.24 12.44
C THR A 5 1.91 -15.83 11.03
N GLU A 6 1.87 -16.79 10.12
CA GLU A 6 1.89 -16.55 8.67
C GLU A 6 0.47 -16.30 8.18
N ALA A 7 0.32 -15.40 7.23
CA ALA A 7 -0.97 -15.09 6.65
C ALA A 7 -0.85 -14.85 5.15
N ARG A 8 -1.84 -15.31 4.39
CA ARG A 8 -1.97 -14.96 2.96
C ARG A 8 -2.29 -13.46 2.84
N THR A 9 -2.01 -12.86 1.70
CA THR A 9 -2.26 -11.43 1.46
C THR A 9 -3.74 -11.08 1.31
N GLU A 10 -4.59 -12.08 1.07
CA GLU A 10 -6.06 -11.95 0.91
C GLU A 10 -6.82 -12.03 2.25
N VAL A 11 -6.20 -11.67 3.36
CA VAL A 11 -6.85 -11.74 4.68
C VAL A 11 -7.70 -10.49 4.89
N SER A 12 -8.97 -10.66 5.23
CA SER A 12 -9.87 -9.54 5.51
C SER A 12 -9.46 -8.78 6.76
N PHE A 13 -9.79 -7.48 6.80
CA PHE A 13 -9.59 -6.63 7.98
C PHE A 13 -10.18 -7.27 9.25
N GLU A 14 -11.41 -7.80 9.17
CA GLU A 14 -12.06 -8.48 10.31
C GLU A 14 -11.22 -9.65 10.84
N ARG A 15 -10.65 -10.45 9.93
CA ARG A 15 -9.80 -11.58 10.35
C ARG A 15 -8.49 -11.11 10.97
N LEU A 16 -7.89 -10.03 10.48
CA LEU A 16 -6.72 -9.41 11.12
C LEU A 16 -7.06 -8.86 12.51
N SER A 17 -8.24 -8.23 12.67
CA SER A 17 -8.73 -7.73 13.96
C SER A 17 -8.87 -8.88 14.96
N ARG A 18 -9.52 -9.98 14.57
CA ARG A 18 -9.64 -11.17 15.45
C ARG A 18 -8.28 -11.76 15.84
N LEU A 19 -7.31 -11.77 14.93
CA LEU A 19 -5.94 -12.19 15.26
C LEU A 19 -5.30 -11.24 16.28
N ARG A 20 -5.48 -9.94 16.10
CA ARG A 20 -5.00 -8.94 17.05
C ARG A 20 -5.61 -9.14 18.44
N ASP A 21 -6.93 -9.31 18.50
CA ASP A 21 -7.70 -9.45 19.76
C ASP A 21 -7.32 -10.72 20.54
N THR A 22 -6.81 -11.74 19.84
CA THR A 22 -6.31 -12.98 20.45
C THR A 22 -4.84 -12.90 20.90
N GLY A 23 -4.22 -11.72 20.82
CA GLY A 23 -2.86 -11.47 21.30
C GLY A 23 -1.75 -11.71 20.27
N PHE A 24 -2.09 -11.92 18.99
CA PHE A 24 -1.07 -11.90 17.94
C PHE A 24 -0.65 -10.46 17.67
N HIS A 25 0.65 -10.19 17.85
CA HIS A 25 1.20 -8.86 17.61
C HIS A 25 2.18 -8.79 16.44
N ARG A 26 2.63 -9.94 15.94
CA ARG A 26 3.57 -10.05 14.81
C ARG A 26 2.99 -10.88 13.68
N LEU A 27 3.11 -10.38 12.46
CA LEU A 27 2.56 -10.97 11.24
C LEU A 27 3.64 -11.11 10.17
N ARG A 28 3.69 -12.27 9.51
CA ARG A 28 4.45 -12.46 8.26
C ARG A 28 3.46 -12.67 7.12
N PRO A 29 3.06 -11.59 6.42
CA PRO A 29 2.19 -11.73 5.28
C PRO A 29 2.99 -12.25 4.08
N GLY A 30 2.35 -13.02 3.21
CA GLY A 30 2.91 -13.47 1.93
C GLY A 30 3.05 -12.35 0.88
N ILE A 31 3.52 -11.17 1.29
CA ILE A 31 3.78 -10.03 0.40
C ILE A 31 5.19 -10.20 -0.16
N ASP A 32 5.27 -10.48 -1.46
CA ASP A 32 6.53 -10.64 -2.17
C ASP A 32 6.88 -9.43 -3.05
N ASN A 33 5.88 -8.70 -3.55
CA ASN A 33 6.09 -7.60 -4.48
C ASN A 33 4.84 -6.69 -4.49
N LEU A 34 4.96 -5.46 -4.98
CA LEU A 34 3.83 -4.53 -5.13
C LEU A 34 3.34 -4.38 -6.57
N SER A 35 3.96 -5.06 -7.52
CA SER A 35 3.49 -5.16 -8.91
C SER A 35 2.73 -6.47 -9.13
N THR A 36 1.46 -6.39 -9.49
CA THR A 36 0.63 -7.54 -9.89
C THR A 36 1.27 -8.29 -11.05
N ARG A 37 1.88 -7.58 -12.01
CA ARG A 37 2.59 -8.24 -13.12
C ARG A 37 3.72 -9.15 -12.60
N VAL A 38 4.54 -8.64 -11.68
CA VAL A 38 5.65 -9.42 -11.09
C VAL A 38 5.13 -10.58 -10.25
N LEU A 39 4.08 -10.35 -9.45
CA LEU A 39 3.44 -11.40 -8.67
C LEU A 39 2.94 -12.55 -9.56
N ARG A 40 2.35 -12.23 -10.72
CA ARG A 40 1.92 -13.24 -11.70
C ARG A 40 3.08 -14.01 -12.32
N LEU A 41 4.20 -13.35 -12.64
CA LEU A 41 5.42 -14.01 -13.10
C LEU A 41 5.98 -14.97 -12.04
N ALA A 42 5.86 -14.62 -10.77
CA ALA A 42 6.25 -15.46 -9.64
C ALA A 42 5.22 -16.57 -9.30
N GLY A 43 4.16 -16.74 -10.10
CA GLY A 43 3.11 -17.74 -9.88
C GLY A 43 2.13 -17.41 -8.75
N SER A 44 2.14 -16.17 -8.25
CA SER A 44 1.24 -15.71 -7.19
C SER A 44 -0.10 -15.20 -7.74
N ALA A 45 -1.18 -15.47 -7.02
CA ALA A 45 -2.51 -14.93 -7.31
C ALA A 45 -2.74 -13.53 -6.69
N ALA A 46 -1.83 -13.07 -5.82
CA ALA A 46 -1.93 -11.79 -5.14
C ALA A 46 -1.85 -10.60 -6.11
N GLU A 47 -2.38 -9.46 -5.66
CA GLU A 47 -2.36 -8.21 -6.40
C GLU A 47 -1.63 -7.12 -5.62
N GLY A 48 -0.97 -6.21 -6.32
CA GLY A 48 -0.20 -5.10 -5.74
C GLY A 48 -1.04 -4.24 -4.80
N CYS A 49 -2.21 -3.80 -5.25
CA CYS A 49 -3.14 -3.03 -4.43
C CYS A 49 -3.65 -3.82 -3.21
N GLY A 50 -3.81 -5.15 -3.33
CA GLY A 50 -4.16 -6.03 -2.21
C GLY A 50 -3.04 -6.09 -1.16
N ASN A 51 -1.79 -6.17 -1.60
CA ASN A 51 -0.62 -6.14 -0.72
C ASN A 51 -0.49 -4.79 0.02
N VAL A 52 -0.72 -3.68 -0.68
CA VAL A 52 -0.73 -2.35 -0.06
C VAL A 52 -1.86 -2.21 0.97
N ARG A 53 -3.07 -2.69 0.65
CA ARG A 53 -4.18 -2.77 1.61
C ARG A 53 -3.78 -3.57 2.86
N MET A 54 -3.17 -4.74 2.70
CA MET A 54 -2.74 -5.58 3.82
C MET A 54 -1.78 -4.84 4.76
N LEU A 55 -0.83 -4.07 4.21
CA LEU A 55 0.10 -3.24 5.01
C LEU A 55 -0.63 -2.10 5.74
N ARG A 56 -1.57 -1.44 5.06
CA ARG A 56 -2.42 -0.40 5.65
C ARG A 56 -3.29 -0.94 6.77
N ASP A 57 -3.98 -2.04 6.55
CA ASP A 57 -4.87 -2.66 7.53
C ASP A 57 -4.07 -3.18 8.74
N ALA A 58 -2.89 -3.75 8.51
CA ALA A 58 -1.97 -4.10 9.58
C ALA A 58 -1.50 -2.87 10.38
N ARG A 59 -1.23 -1.73 9.71
CA ARG A 59 -0.89 -0.47 10.38
C ARG A 59 -2.05 0.07 11.21
N THR A 60 -3.27 0.09 10.68
CA THR A 60 -4.51 0.48 11.39
C THR A 60 -4.66 -0.32 12.68
N LEU A 61 -4.42 -1.62 12.63
CA LEU A 61 -4.50 -2.50 13.80
C LEU A 61 -3.26 -2.44 14.69
N GLY A 62 -2.21 -1.70 14.31
CA GLY A 62 -0.90 -1.58 14.98
C GLY A 62 0.00 -2.83 14.90
N LEU A 63 -0.31 -3.78 14.03
CA LEU A 63 0.39 -5.07 13.92
C LEU A 63 1.84 -4.84 13.46
N SER A 64 2.79 -5.55 14.09
CA SER A 64 4.17 -5.59 13.61
C SER A 64 4.26 -6.53 12.40
N VAL A 65 4.59 -5.98 11.23
CA VAL A 65 4.67 -6.76 9.99
C VAL A 65 6.13 -7.02 9.63
N GLU A 66 6.42 -8.24 9.21
CA GLU A 66 7.72 -8.62 8.65
C GLU A 66 7.52 -9.24 7.26
N TRP A 67 8.04 -8.57 6.24
CA TRP A 67 7.97 -9.02 4.85
C TRP A 67 9.27 -8.71 4.10
N ARG A 68 9.51 -9.35 2.95
CA ARG A 68 10.67 -9.11 2.08
C ARG A 68 10.21 -8.79 0.68
N TYR A 69 10.94 -7.89 0.00
CA TYR A 69 10.67 -7.55 -1.39
C TYR A 69 11.42 -8.52 -2.30
N ARG A 70 10.74 -9.45 -2.97
CA ARG A 70 11.33 -10.36 -3.96
C ARG A 70 11.26 -9.76 -5.35
N TYR A 71 12.38 -9.82 -6.07
CA TYR A 71 12.54 -9.20 -7.40
C TYR A 71 13.48 -9.99 -8.31
N GLY A 72 13.56 -9.63 -9.59
CA GLY A 72 14.44 -10.26 -10.56
C GLY A 72 13.92 -11.59 -11.10
N PHE A 73 12.62 -11.89 -10.95
CA PHE A 73 12.02 -13.08 -11.53
C PHE A 73 12.20 -13.10 -13.07
N PRO A 74 12.39 -14.28 -13.68
CA PRO A 74 12.45 -14.39 -15.13
C PRO A 74 11.24 -13.75 -15.83
N GLY A 75 11.49 -12.93 -16.85
CA GLY A 75 10.43 -12.23 -17.61
C GLY A 75 9.98 -10.89 -17.02
N GLU A 76 10.58 -10.45 -15.92
CA GLU A 76 10.44 -9.07 -15.43
C GLU A 76 10.94 -8.05 -16.47
N THR A 77 10.51 -6.80 -16.30
CA THR A 77 10.98 -5.68 -17.12
C THR A 77 11.22 -4.47 -16.24
N ASP A 78 12.22 -3.67 -16.57
CA ASP A 78 12.55 -2.42 -15.87
C ASP A 78 11.34 -1.48 -15.75
N ARG A 79 10.49 -1.43 -16.79
CA ARG A 79 9.26 -0.65 -16.81
C ARG A 79 8.24 -1.06 -15.75
N ALA A 80 8.25 -2.32 -15.31
CA ALA A 80 7.37 -2.78 -14.23
C ALA A 80 7.71 -2.08 -12.90
N TYR A 81 8.99 -1.75 -12.69
CA TYR A 81 9.48 -1.15 -11.47
C TYR A 81 9.32 0.37 -11.45
N SER A 82 9.53 1.07 -12.56
CA SER A 82 9.45 2.54 -12.56
C SER A 82 8.13 3.08 -12.03
N ARG A 83 7.00 2.41 -12.34
CA ARG A 83 5.66 2.78 -11.85
C ARG A 83 5.46 2.50 -10.36
N VAL A 84 6.00 1.40 -9.86
CA VAL A 84 5.86 1.01 -8.45
C VAL A 84 6.79 1.85 -7.58
N LEU A 85 8.05 2.03 -8.00
CA LEU A 85 9.05 2.84 -7.29
C LEU A 85 8.62 4.31 -7.19
N ALA A 86 7.99 4.87 -8.23
CA ALA A 86 7.46 6.23 -8.18
C ALA A 86 6.38 6.44 -7.10
N GLN A 87 5.75 5.36 -6.62
CA GLN A 87 4.71 5.40 -5.59
C GLN A 87 5.23 5.07 -4.19
N PHE A 88 6.49 4.60 -4.04
CA PHE A 88 7.07 4.27 -2.73
C PHE A 88 6.94 5.40 -1.69
N PRO A 89 7.19 6.68 -2.03
CA PRO A 89 7.06 7.76 -1.05
C PRO A 89 5.67 7.84 -0.41
N ALA A 90 4.61 7.54 -1.16
CA ALA A 90 3.24 7.52 -0.66
C ALA A 90 2.99 6.39 0.37
N LEU A 91 3.89 5.42 0.47
CA LEU A 91 3.76 4.23 1.33
C LEU A 91 4.69 4.26 2.54
N HIS A 92 5.55 5.26 2.69
CA HIS A 92 6.59 5.25 3.73
C HIS A 92 6.05 5.07 5.15
N HIS A 93 4.86 5.61 5.45
CA HIS A 93 4.18 5.44 6.75
C HIS A 93 3.67 4.01 7.01
N LEU A 94 3.61 3.16 5.99
CA LEU A 94 3.22 1.75 6.11
C LEU A 94 4.42 0.87 6.51
N PRO A 95 4.19 -0.29 7.16
CA PRO A 95 5.26 -1.17 7.63
C PRO A 95 6.27 -1.51 6.51
N PRO A 96 7.55 -1.18 6.68
CA PRO A 96 8.54 -1.30 5.63
C PRO A 96 9.00 -2.75 5.50
N MET A 97 9.65 -3.06 4.38
CA MET A 97 10.27 -4.35 4.15
C MET A 97 11.46 -4.55 5.11
N SER A 98 11.64 -5.78 5.60
CA SER A 98 12.83 -6.20 6.35
C SER A 98 14.08 -6.30 5.47
N GLY A 99 13.91 -6.43 4.16
CA GLY A 99 14.96 -6.50 3.16
C GLY A 99 14.39 -6.76 1.77
N ALA A 100 15.29 -6.85 0.79
CA ALA A 100 14.97 -7.24 -0.57
C ALA A 100 15.79 -8.49 -0.94
N GLU A 101 15.21 -9.37 -1.74
CA GLU A 101 15.77 -10.67 -2.11
C GLU A 101 15.70 -10.85 -3.63
N ARG A 102 16.85 -11.11 -4.25
CA ARG A 102 16.95 -11.32 -5.69
C ARG A 102 16.66 -12.78 -6.02
N SER A 103 15.72 -12.98 -6.94
CA SER A 103 15.27 -14.30 -7.42
C SER A 103 15.85 -14.68 -8.80
N GLY A 104 16.61 -13.78 -9.43
CA GLY A 104 17.20 -13.99 -10.76
C GLY A 104 17.68 -12.69 -11.40
N ASP A 105 17.88 -12.72 -12.73
CA ASP A 105 18.45 -11.61 -13.52
C ASP A 105 17.40 -10.91 -14.41
N GLY A 106 16.13 -10.95 -14.02
CA GLY A 106 15.02 -10.41 -14.80
C GLY A 106 14.95 -8.89 -14.93
N ILE A 107 15.85 -8.15 -14.25
CA ILE A 107 15.93 -6.69 -14.30
C ILE A 107 17.38 -6.24 -14.50
N SER A 108 17.56 -5.04 -15.03
CA SER A 108 18.89 -4.44 -15.15
C SER A 108 19.48 -4.05 -13.79
N ALA A 109 20.81 -3.91 -13.74
CA ALA A 109 21.52 -3.42 -12.56
C ALA A 109 21.10 -2.00 -12.15
N GLU A 110 20.68 -1.16 -13.11
CA GLU A 110 20.15 0.18 -12.84
C GLU A 110 18.82 0.10 -12.07
N THR A 111 17.88 -0.71 -12.57
CA THR A 111 16.60 -0.94 -11.89
C THR A 111 16.78 -1.55 -10.50
N GLU A 112 17.68 -2.53 -10.38
CA GLU A 112 18.03 -3.14 -9.09
C GLU A 112 18.57 -2.08 -8.11
N THR A 113 19.50 -1.25 -8.55
CA THR A 113 20.06 -0.16 -7.73
C THR A 113 18.96 0.79 -7.26
N ALA A 114 18.06 1.21 -8.17
CA ALA A 114 16.95 2.09 -7.83
C ALA A 114 15.96 1.45 -6.85
N LEU A 115 15.65 0.16 -7.04
CA LEU A 115 14.80 -0.61 -6.11
C LEU A 115 15.41 -0.68 -4.72
N LEU A 116 16.67 -1.09 -4.61
CA LEU A 116 17.36 -1.22 -3.32
C LEU A 116 17.47 0.13 -2.60
N ALA A 117 17.73 1.21 -3.33
CA ALA A 117 17.71 2.57 -2.79
C ALA A 117 16.31 2.99 -2.29
N GLY A 118 15.27 2.63 -3.03
CA GLY A 118 13.87 2.84 -2.63
C GLY A 118 13.50 2.09 -1.35
N VAL A 119 13.88 0.81 -1.25
CA VAL A 119 13.66 -0.01 -0.05
C VAL A 119 14.40 0.57 1.16
N ALA A 120 15.67 0.97 0.98
CA ALA A 120 16.45 1.60 2.05
C ALA A 120 15.84 2.93 2.51
N THR A 121 15.34 3.73 1.56
CA THR A 121 14.69 5.00 1.85
C THR A 121 13.37 4.83 2.60
N TRP A 122 12.51 3.91 2.16
CA TRP A 122 11.28 3.59 2.89
C TRP A 122 11.59 3.17 4.32
N ARG A 123 12.56 2.27 4.56
CA ARG A 123 12.94 1.87 5.92
C ARG A 123 13.42 3.03 6.79
N ARG A 124 14.18 3.95 6.22
CA ARG A 124 14.72 5.13 6.92
C ARG A 124 13.64 6.15 7.24
N GLU A 125 12.69 6.36 6.32
CA GLU A 125 11.63 7.36 6.45
C GLU A 125 10.37 6.82 7.13
N HIS A 126 10.19 5.51 7.25
CA HIS A 126 9.05 4.92 7.95
C HIS A 126 8.78 5.44 9.36
N PRO A 127 9.79 5.59 10.25
CA PRO A 127 9.55 6.18 11.56
C PRO A 127 9.28 7.70 11.51
N ALA A 128 9.44 8.34 10.35
CA ALA A 128 9.30 9.77 10.16
C ALA A 128 7.92 10.12 9.57
N GLY A 129 7.13 10.85 10.36
CA GLY A 129 5.80 11.29 9.98
C GLY A 129 4.75 10.17 10.03
N THR A 130 3.52 10.60 9.82
CA THR A 130 2.28 9.89 10.03
C THR A 130 1.33 10.29 8.91
N LEU A 131 0.46 9.34 8.57
CA LEU A 131 -0.70 9.59 7.73
C LEU A 131 -1.83 8.85 8.41
N GLU A 132 -2.88 9.56 8.78
CA GLU A 132 -3.98 9.02 9.56
C GLU A 132 -5.30 9.59 9.04
N VAL A 133 -6.34 8.76 9.02
CA VAL A 133 -7.70 9.17 8.68
C VAL A 133 -8.66 8.86 9.82
N PHE A 134 -9.56 9.80 10.10
CA PHE A 134 -10.68 9.61 11.02
C PHE A 134 -11.96 10.23 10.46
N ALA A 135 -13.10 9.77 10.98
CA ALA A 135 -14.39 10.35 10.64
C ALA A 135 -14.68 11.56 11.53
N ASP A 136 -15.21 12.63 10.92
CA ASP A 136 -15.77 13.78 11.63
C ASP A 136 -17.17 14.04 11.05
N GLY A 137 -18.20 13.55 11.76
CA GLY A 137 -19.54 13.42 11.20
C GLY A 137 -19.54 12.59 9.92
N ASP A 138 -20.09 13.15 8.83
CA ASP A 138 -20.11 12.51 7.51
C ASP A 138 -18.83 12.73 6.69
N ALA A 139 -17.92 13.57 7.16
CA ALA A 139 -16.64 13.84 6.51
C ALA A 139 -15.55 12.83 6.93
N LEU A 140 -14.48 12.79 6.14
CA LEU A 140 -13.22 12.16 6.50
C LEU A 140 -12.14 13.24 6.60
N VAL A 141 -11.44 13.27 7.73
CA VAL A 141 -10.30 14.14 7.96
C VAL A 141 -9.03 13.31 7.85
N VAL A 142 -8.09 13.76 7.02
CA VAL A 142 -6.77 13.14 6.86
C VAL A 142 -5.71 14.09 7.35
N LEU A 143 -4.90 13.63 8.29
CA LEU A 143 -3.72 14.34 8.77
C LEU A 143 -2.48 13.70 8.16
N ASP A 144 -1.63 14.51 7.57
CA ASP A 144 -0.37 14.10 6.95
C ASP A 144 0.75 14.98 7.47
N ASP A 145 1.83 14.38 7.94
CA ASP A 145 3.10 15.07 8.20
C ASP A 145 4.30 14.29 7.66
N ARG A 146 4.07 13.41 6.67
CA ARG A 146 5.13 12.65 5.99
C ARG A 146 6.13 13.63 5.35
N PRO A 147 7.45 13.42 5.53
CA PRO A 147 8.48 14.35 5.07
C PRO A 147 8.38 14.76 3.59
N ARG A 148 7.93 13.84 2.72
CA ARG A 148 7.84 14.10 1.28
C ARG A 148 6.66 14.99 0.88
N PHE A 149 5.57 14.96 1.65
CA PHE A 149 4.31 15.63 1.36
C PHE A 149 4.12 16.90 2.19
N GLY A 150 4.78 17.00 3.34
CA GLY A 150 4.65 18.14 4.24
C GLY A 150 3.43 18.02 5.15
N ARG A 151 3.24 19.02 6.03
CA ARG A 151 2.14 19.02 6.99
C ARG A 151 0.85 19.50 6.31
N HIS A 152 -0.14 18.62 6.22
CA HIS A 152 -1.43 18.91 5.63
C HIS A 152 -2.59 18.33 6.44
N GLU A 153 -3.68 19.07 6.46
CA GLU A 153 -4.99 18.59 6.86
C GLU A 153 -5.89 18.62 5.63
N TYR A 154 -6.44 17.46 5.27
CA TYR A 154 -7.40 17.32 4.18
C TYR A 154 -8.77 16.99 4.77
N VAL A 155 -9.78 17.74 4.37
CA VAL A 155 -11.18 17.47 4.75
C VAL A 155 -11.94 17.04 3.51
N PHE A 156 -12.35 15.77 3.48
CA PHE A 156 -13.15 15.21 2.41
C PHE A 156 -14.60 15.10 2.86
N ALA A 157 -15.52 15.73 2.13
CA ALA A 157 -16.95 15.65 2.37
C ALA A 157 -17.71 15.12 1.13
N GLY A 158 -18.93 14.63 1.35
CA GLY A 158 -19.82 14.16 0.29
C GLY A 158 -19.11 13.16 -0.66
N PRO A 159 -19.14 13.38 -1.99
CA PRO A 159 -18.55 12.47 -2.97
C PRO A 159 -17.05 12.18 -2.78
N GLY A 160 -16.29 13.08 -2.15
CA GLY A 160 -14.87 12.85 -1.84
C GLY A 160 -14.68 11.82 -0.72
N ALA A 161 -15.46 11.96 0.35
CA ALA A 161 -15.48 11.00 1.46
C ALA A 161 -15.97 9.63 0.99
N GLU A 162 -17.05 9.61 0.18
CA GLU A 162 -17.58 8.37 -0.41
C GLU A 162 -16.56 7.64 -1.29
N LEU A 163 -15.78 8.37 -2.10
CA LEU A 163 -14.73 7.78 -2.93
C LEU A 163 -13.65 7.12 -2.06
N LEU A 164 -13.17 7.81 -1.02
CA LEU A 164 -12.17 7.24 -0.12
C LEU A 164 -12.69 6.01 0.62
N ARG A 165 -13.93 6.03 1.13
CA ARG A 165 -14.57 4.84 1.71
C ARG A 165 -14.66 3.68 0.71
N TYR A 166 -14.97 3.98 -0.55
CA TYR A 166 -15.06 2.96 -1.59
C TYR A 166 -13.70 2.35 -1.95
N LEU A 167 -12.62 3.14 -1.82
CA LEU A 167 -11.23 2.71 -2.02
C LEU A 167 -10.63 2.00 -0.80
N GLU A 168 -11.43 1.68 0.23
CA GLU A 168 -11.01 0.82 1.34
C GLU A 168 -10.61 -0.57 0.83
N ALA A 169 -11.21 -1.03 -0.28
CA ALA A 169 -10.77 -2.19 -1.04
C ALA A 169 -10.18 -1.79 -2.41
N PRO A 170 -9.24 -2.57 -2.96
CA PRO A 170 -8.81 -2.41 -4.35
C PRO A 170 -10.01 -2.39 -5.31
N CYS A 171 -10.07 -1.37 -6.16
CA CYS A 171 -11.17 -1.18 -7.08
C CYS A 171 -10.67 -0.85 -8.50
N PRO A 172 -11.16 -1.52 -9.55
CA PRO A 172 -10.81 -1.19 -10.93
C PRO A 172 -11.31 0.22 -11.32
N LEU A 173 -10.50 0.95 -12.09
CA LEU A 173 -10.86 2.29 -12.58
C LEU A 173 -12.19 2.31 -13.36
N ALA A 174 -12.51 1.25 -14.10
CA ALA A 174 -13.78 1.14 -14.82
C ALA A 174 -14.99 1.15 -13.87
N VAL A 175 -14.89 0.45 -12.73
CA VAL A 175 -15.95 0.41 -11.70
C VAL A 175 -16.08 1.78 -11.03
N LEU A 176 -14.96 2.42 -10.71
CA LEU A 176 -14.94 3.77 -10.15
C LEU A 176 -15.58 4.78 -11.10
N SER A 177 -15.29 4.69 -12.39
CA SER A 177 -15.83 5.59 -13.42
C SER A 177 -17.34 5.41 -13.59
N ALA A 178 -17.82 4.17 -13.57
CA ALA A 178 -19.25 3.87 -13.64
C ALA A 178 -20.00 4.40 -12.41
N ARG A 179 -19.39 4.35 -11.22
CA ARG A 179 -20.02 4.77 -9.97
C ARG A 179 -19.96 6.27 -9.71
N PHE A 180 -18.79 6.88 -9.90
CA PHE A 180 -18.52 8.27 -9.51
C PHE A 180 -18.49 9.24 -10.70
N GLY A 181 -18.74 8.75 -11.91
CA GLY A 181 -18.71 9.54 -13.14
C GLY A 181 -17.29 9.79 -13.67
N PRO A 182 -17.16 10.38 -14.87
CA PRO A 182 -15.88 10.58 -15.54
C PRO A 182 -14.88 11.44 -14.74
N GLN A 183 -15.36 12.37 -13.92
CA GLN A 183 -14.56 13.25 -13.05
C GLN A 183 -13.71 12.49 -12.03
N VAL A 184 -14.00 11.21 -11.77
CA VAL A 184 -13.21 10.38 -10.85
C VAL A 184 -11.74 10.27 -11.28
N HIS A 185 -11.45 10.34 -12.59
CA HIS A 185 -10.08 10.27 -13.09
C HIS A 185 -9.23 11.44 -12.59
N ALA A 186 -9.76 12.66 -12.67
CA ALA A 186 -9.08 13.85 -12.16
C ALA A 186 -8.87 13.75 -10.65
N ARG A 187 -9.92 13.38 -9.90
CA ARG A 187 -9.84 13.21 -8.44
C ARG A 187 -8.81 12.16 -8.02
N LEU A 188 -8.74 11.02 -8.71
CA LEU A 188 -7.74 9.99 -8.46
C LEU A 188 -6.32 10.48 -8.78
N SER A 189 -6.16 11.33 -9.80
CA SER A 189 -4.89 11.98 -10.10
C SER A 189 -4.46 12.90 -8.94
N ASP A 190 -5.37 13.78 -8.49
CA ASP A 190 -5.11 14.71 -7.38
C ASP A 190 -4.74 13.96 -6.08
N LEU A 191 -5.51 12.91 -5.76
CA LEU A 191 -5.22 12.05 -4.60
C LEU A 191 -3.86 11.35 -4.72
N ARG A 192 -3.46 10.96 -5.93
CA ARG A 192 -2.17 10.32 -6.18
C ARG A 192 -1.01 11.31 -6.05
N GLU A 193 -1.19 12.54 -6.49
CA GLU A 193 -0.21 13.62 -6.30
C GLU A 193 -0.03 13.95 -4.81
N CYS A 194 -1.12 13.91 -4.04
CA CYS A 194 -1.08 14.02 -2.56
C CYS A 194 -0.56 12.74 -1.87
N GLY A 195 -0.26 11.67 -2.60
CA GLY A 195 0.21 10.40 -2.04
C GLY A 195 -0.80 9.71 -1.12
N LEU A 196 -2.10 9.89 -1.37
CA LEU A 196 -3.20 9.32 -0.57
C LEU A 196 -3.77 8.02 -1.15
N VAL A 197 -3.39 7.67 -2.39
CA VAL A 197 -3.79 6.45 -3.08
C VAL A 197 -2.61 5.75 -3.74
N PHE A 198 -2.76 4.45 -3.96
CA PHE A 198 -1.86 3.60 -4.73
C PHE A 198 -2.62 2.98 -5.90
N THR A 199 -1.93 2.80 -7.03
CA THR A 199 -2.48 2.12 -8.20
C THR A 199 -1.50 1.14 -8.82
N ASP A 200 -2.02 -0.02 -9.19
CA ASP A 200 -1.32 -1.06 -9.93
C ASP A 200 -2.32 -1.90 -10.73
N ALA A 201 -1.90 -2.34 -11.92
CA ALA A 201 -2.72 -3.13 -12.85
C ALA A 201 -4.16 -2.58 -13.12
N GLY A 202 -4.34 -1.25 -13.04
CA GLY A 202 -5.63 -0.59 -13.26
C GLY A 202 -6.58 -0.57 -12.05
N ASN A 203 -6.15 -1.18 -10.93
CA ASN A 203 -6.82 -1.08 -9.64
C ASN A 203 -6.30 0.11 -8.84
N TRP A 204 -7.15 0.65 -7.98
CA TRP A 204 -6.86 1.76 -7.08
C TRP A 204 -7.26 1.41 -5.65
N VAL A 205 -6.49 1.88 -4.67
CA VAL A 205 -6.76 1.71 -3.24
C VAL A 205 -6.21 2.91 -2.48
N HIS A 206 -6.85 3.34 -1.38
CA HIS A 206 -6.26 4.37 -0.53
C HIS A 206 -5.21 3.78 0.41
N VAL A 207 -4.24 4.60 0.83
CA VAL A 207 -3.13 4.18 1.69
C VAL A 207 -3.28 4.66 3.14
N LEU A 208 -4.43 5.25 3.46
CA LEU A 208 -4.77 5.86 4.76
C LEU A 208 -5.06 4.80 5.84
N PRO A 209 -4.19 4.61 6.85
CA PRO A 209 -4.54 3.86 8.05
C PRO A 209 -5.55 4.66 8.88
N SER A 210 -6.50 3.96 9.50
CA SER A 210 -7.50 4.59 10.36
C SER A 210 -7.01 4.66 11.81
N THR A 211 -7.33 5.74 12.51
CA THR A 211 -7.24 5.74 13.98
C THR A 211 -8.39 4.91 14.54
N THR A 212 -8.06 3.94 15.39
CA THR A 212 -9.04 3.15 16.14
C THR A 212 -9.52 3.89 17.36
#